data_AF-A0AAD8MAK8-F1
#
_entry.id   AF-A0AAD8MAK8-F1
#
_cell.length_a   1.000
_cell.length_b   1.000
_cell.length_c   1.000
_cell.angle_alpha   90.00
_cell.angle_beta   90.00
_cell.angle_gamma   90.00
#
_symmetry.space_group_name_H-M   'P 1'
#
loop_
_entity.id
_entity.type
_entity.pdbx_description
1 polymer ?
#
loop_
_entity_poly.entity_id
_entity_poly.type
_entity_poly.pdbx_seq_one_letter_code
_entity_poly.pdbx_strand_id
1 'polypeptide(L)'
;MSSSQSSKFSVKNPYGSIDNSFKTKRENSSEFEYRFSGIKCKCDIESPCQEAWKEGTLDPGRKIFGCSRYKDPSKRCNFFLWVDPPYSERARDVIKGLKMKNMKKDEEIHKGVVEYNFVDKKMLVLHEQCKSLEKKNDELVELLQKKERKVFKYKFLFILVLVWFMMKLFN
;
A
#
# COMPACT_ATOMS: atom_id res chain seq x y z
N MET A 1 34.78 -5.96 -25.48
CA MET A 1 34.42 -6.77 -24.30
C MET A 1 34.55 -5.89 -23.08
N SER A 2 33.43 -5.39 -22.56
CA SER A 2 33.38 -4.68 -21.28
C SER A 2 31.91 -4.63 -20.85
N SER A 3 31.54 -5.65 -20.09
CA SER A 3 30.23 -5.88 -19.50
C SER A 3 30.01 -4.95 -18.30
N SER A 4 29.14 -3.94 -18.45
CA SER A 4 28.65 -3.13 -17.34
C SER A 4 27.45 -3.82 -16.69
N GLN A 5 27.67 -4.41 -15.52
CA GLN A 5 26.64 -5.01 -14.69
C GLN A 5 25.78 -3.91 -14.06
N SER A 6 24.50 -3.91 -14.40
CA SER A 6 23.45 -3.12 -13.74
C SER A 6 23.27 -3.63 -12.31
N SER A 7 23.67 -2.81 -11.33
CA SER A 7 23.44 -3.05 -9.92
C SER A 7 21.97 -2.76 -9.59
N LYS A 8 21.20 -3.82 -9.32
CA LYS A 8 19.83 -3.72 -8.80
C LYS A 8 19.87 -3.12 -7.39
N PHE A 9 19.48 -1.86 -7.27
CA PHE A 9 19.29 -1.21 -5.97
C PHE A 9 18.01 -1.76 -5.33
N SER A 10 18.16 -2.80 -4.51
CA SER A 10 17.08 -3.33 -3.68
C SER A 10 16.90 -2.37 -2.50
N VAL A 11 15.90 -1.50 -2.59
CA VAL A 11 15.45 -0.66 -1.46
C VAL A 11 14.80 -1.61 -0.44
N LYS A 12 15.59 -2.03 0.55
CA LYS A 12 15.07 -2.72 1.73
C LYS A 12 14.31 -1.69 2.57
N ASN A 13 13.03 -1.95 2.81
CA ASN A 13 12.20 -1.18 3.73
C ASN A 13 12.87 -1.15 5.13
N PRO A 14 13.26 0.03 5.66
CA PRO A 14 13.94 0.14 6.94
C PRO A 14 12.98 0.05 8.14
N TYR A 15 11.67 0.03 7.91
CA TYR A 15 10.70 -0.27 8.95
C TYR A 15 10.42 -1.76 8.93
N GLY A 16 11.16 -2.48 9.77
CA GLY A 16 10.91 -3.88 10.07
C GLY A 16 9.43 -4.11 10.38
N SER A 17 8.94 -5.27 9.93
CA SER A 17 7.60 -5.75 10.23
C SER A 17 7.39 -5.67 11.74
N ILE A 18 6.59 -4.70 12.20
CA ILE A 18 6.09 -4.69 13.57
C ILE A 18 5.09 -5.84 13.60
N ASP A 19 5.60 -7.03 13.90
CA ASP A 19 4.78 -8.14 14.33
C ASP A 19 4.11 -7.72 15.63
N ASN A 20 2.91 -7.15 15.51
CA ASN A 20 1.94 -7.06 16.60
C ASN A 20 1.50 -8.49 16.94
N SER A 21 2.41 -9.27 17.51
CA SER A 21 2.16 -10.56 18.12
C SER A 21 1.49 -10.38 19.49
N PHE A 22 0.47 -9.53 19.55
CA PHE A 22 -0.61 -9.81 20.48
C PHE A 22 -1.35 -11.01 19.89
N LYS A 23 -0.84 -12.22 20.20
CA LYS A 23 -1.57 -13.47 20.00
C LYS A 23 -2.81 -13.40 20.89
N THR A 24 -3.85 -12.72 20.41
CA THR A 24 -5.19 -13.20 20.70
C THR A 24 -5.19 -14.63 20.17
N LYS A 25 -5.48 -15.61 21.04
CA LYS A 25 -5.84 -16.94 20.56
C LYS A 25 -6.99 -16.73 19.58
N ARG A 26 -6.70 -16.71 18.27
CA ARG A 26 -7.70 -17.04 17.27
C ARG A 26 -8.02 -18.49 17.55
N GLU A 27 -9.10 -18.72 18.29
CA GLU A 27 -9.75 -20.02 18.28
C GLU A 27 -9.98 -20.37 16.81
N ASN A 28 -9.49 -21.53 16.38
CA ASN A 28 -9.67 -22.01 15.01
C ASN A 28 -11.17 -21.95 14.68
N SER A 29 -11.52 -21.33 13.54
CA SER A 29 -12.91 -21.20 13.12
C SER A 29 -13.62 -22.55 13.06
N SER A 30 -12.90 -23.62 12.73
CA SER A 30 -13.40 -24.99 12.65
C SER A 30 -13.83 -25.59 14.00
N GLU A 31 -13.19 -25.21 15.11
CA GLU A 31 -13.54 -25.71 16.44
C GLU A 31 -14.75 -24.97 17.02
N PHE A 32 -14.84 -23.66 16.72
CA PHE A 32 -16.02 -22.85 17.04
C PHE A 32 -17.24 -23.28 16.21
N GLU A 33 -17.04 -23.54 14.91
CA GLU A 33 -18.09 -24.00 13.99
C GLU A 33 -18.65 -25.37 14.39
N TYR A 34 -17.82 -26.28 14.91
CA TYR A 34 -18.30 -27.58 15.40
C TYR A 34 -19.14 -27.46 16.68
N ARG A 35 -18.71 -26.63 17.65
CA ARG A 35 -19.38 -26.46 18.96
C ARG A 35 -20.80 -25.90 18.87
N PHE A 36 -21.09 -25.14 17.82
CA PHE A 36 -22.39 -24.51 17.63
C PHE A 36 -23.07 -24.88 16.30
N SER A 37 -22.59 -25.95 15.66
CA SER A 37 -23.23 -26.53 14.48
C SER A 37 -24.64 -27.04 14.84
N GLY A 38 -25.61 -26.79 13.96
CA GLY A 38 -26.97 -27.33 14.12
C GLY A 38 -27.92 -26.52 15.02
N ILE A 39 -27.54 -25.32 15.49
CA ILE A 39 -28.51 -24.43 16.14
C ILE A 39 -29.51 -23.94 15.09
N LYS A 40 -30.76 -24.39 15.22
CA LYS A 40 -31.85 -24.00 14.32
C LYS A 40 -32.79 -22.99 14.96
N CYS A 41 -33.33 -22.10 14.14
CA CYS A 41 -34.41 -21.20 14.53
C CYS A 41 -35.77 -21.91 14.50
N LYS A 42 -36.85 -21.22 14.90
CA LYS A 42 -38.22 -21.75 14.87
C LYS A 42 -38.77 -22.02 13.46
N CYS A 43 -38.04 -21.62 12.41
CA CYS A 43 -38.36 -21.99 11.02
C CYS A 43 -37.74 -23.33 10.62
N ASP A 44 -37.06 -24.03 11.53
CA ASP A 44 -36.26 -25.24 11.30
C ASP A 44 -35.10 -25.05 10.31
N ILE A 45 -34.60 -23.81 10.22
CA ILE A 45 -33.44 -23.43 9.40
C ILE A 45 -32.28 -23.14 10.34
N GLU A 46 -31.08 -23.55 9.94
CA GLU A 46 -29.84 -23.24 10.65
C GLU A 46 -29.68 -21.73 10.86
N SER A 47 -29.38 -21.37 12.10
CA SER A 47 -29.27 -20.01 12.58
C SER A 47 -27.81 -19.56 12.46
N PRO A 48 -27.48 -18.49 11.72
CA PRO A 48 -26.12 -17.98 11.67
C PRO A 48 -25.71 -17.38 13.01
N CYS A 49 -24.44 -17.61 13.37
CA CYS A 49 -23.76 -16.92 14.46
C CYS A 49 -23.28 -15.55 13.96
N GLN A 50 -23.67 -14.46 14.64
CA GLN A 50 -23.31 -13.09 14.28
C GLN A 50 -22.80 -12.34 15.51
N GLU A 51 -21.93 -11.36 15.33
CA GLU A 51 -21.51 -10.48 16.42
C GLU A 51 -22.43 -9.26 16.55
N ALA A 52 -22.85 -8.96 17.77
CA ALA A 52 -23.74 -7.85 18.09
C ALA A 52 -22.95 -6.53 18.11
N TRP A 53 -22.80 -5.86 16.97
CA TRP A 53 -22.08 -4.58 16.87
C TRP A 53 -22.95 -3.34 16.64
N LYS A 54 -24.28 -3.49 16.68
CA LYS A 54 -25.21 -2.38 16.47
C LYS A 54 -24.99 -1.27 17.49
N GLU A 55 -24.94 -0.03 17.02
CA GLU A 55 -24.81 1.14 17.89
C GLU A 55 -26.02 1.22 18.85
N GLY A 56 -25.75 1.52 20.13
CA GLY A 56 -26.77 1.53 21.18
C GLY A 56 -27.10 0.16 21.80
N THR A 57 -26.45 -0.94 21.40
CA THR A 57 -26.60 -2.21 22.13
C THR A 57 -25.82 -2.20 23.45
N LEU A 58 -26.44 -2.78 24.48
CA LEU A 58 -25.84 -3.00 25.80
C LEU A 58 -24.81 -4.15 25.81
N ASP A 59 -24.48 -4.73 24.66
CA ASP A 59 -23.69 -5.97 24.57
C ASP A 59 -22.83 -6.00 23.28
N PRO A 60 -21.93 -5.01 23.09
CA PRO A 60 -21.13 -4.89 21.87
C PRO A 60 -20.11 -6.03 21.76
N GLY A 61 -20.11 -6.75 20.63
CA GLY A 61 -19.14 -7.79 20.32
C GLY A 61 -19.49 -9.20 20.83
N ARG A 62 -20.60 -9.38 21.56
CA ARG A 62 -21.12 -10.71 21.92
C ARG A 62 -21.70 -11.42 20.71
N LYS A 63 -21.57 -12.75 20.66
CA LYS A 63 -22.12 -13.56 19.59
C LYS A 63 -23.60 -13.89 19.84
N ILE A 64 -24.40 -13.85 18.79
CA ILE A 64 -25.83 -14.15 18.75
C ILE A 64 -26.16 -15.15 17.65
N PHE A 65 -27.09 -16.05 17.93
CA PHE A 65 -27.84 -16.77 16.92
C PHE A 65 -29.14 -16.04 16.62
N GLY A 66 -29.38 -15.74 15.36
CA GLY A 66 -30.60 -15.09 14.88
C GLY A 66 -31.24 -15.84 13.73
N CYS A 67 -32.57 -15.72 13.57
CA CYS A 67 -33.26 -16.30 12.41
C CYS A 67 -32.64 -15.81 11.10
N SER A 68 -32.28 -16.71 10.18
CA SER A 68 -31.71 -16.36 8.86
C SER A 68 -32.63 -15.49 8.01
N ARG A 69 -33.94 -15.52 8.31
CA ARG A 69 -34.97 -14.69 7.65
C ARG A 69 -35.25 -13.37 8.39
N TYR A 70 -34.42 -12.95 9.35
CA TYR A 70 -34.70 -11.78 10.22
C TYR A 70 -34.99 -10.47 9.47
N LYS A 71 -34.51 -10.33 8.23
CA LYS A 71 -34.74 -9.16 7.37
C LYS A 71 -36.13 -9.11 6.74
N ASP A 72 -36.84 -10.22 6.64
CA ASP A 72 -38.19 -10.31 6.08
C ASP A 72 -39.22 -10.32 7.23
N PRO A 73 -39.96 -9.23 7.47
CA PRO A 73 -40.93 -9.15 8.57
C PRO A 73 -42.04 -10.21 8.50
N SER A 74 -42.38 -10.68 7.30
CA SER A 74 -43.44 -11.66 7.08
C SER A 74 -43.01 -13.11 7.33
N LYS A 75 -41.70 -13.39 7.27
CA LYS A 75 -41.14 -14.75 7.38
C LYS A 75 -40.23 -14.95 8.59
N ARG A 76 -39.85 -13.88 9.30
CA ARG A 76 -38.99 -13.97 10.48
C ARG A 76 -39.75 -14.62 11.64
N CYS A 77 -39.08 -15.51 12.37
CA CYS A 77 -39.64 -16.10 13.59
C CYS A 77 -39.15 -15.45 14.89
N ASN A 78 -38.39 -14.36 14.79
CA ASN A 78 -37.77 -13.63 15.91
C ASN A 78 -36.97 -14.52 16.86
N PHE A 79 -36.44 -15.66 16.36
CA PHE A 79 -35.48 -16.46 17.11
C PHE A 79 -34.22 -15.64 17.40
N PHE A 80 -33.81 -15.67 18.67
CA PHE A 80 -32.67 -14.95 19.19
C PHE A 80 -32.08 -15.73 20.37
N LEU A 81 -30.79 -15.97 20.36
CA LEU A 81 -30.07 -16.65 21.43
C LEU A 81 -28.66 -16.07 21.57
N TRP A 82 -28.30 -15.64 22.77
CA TRP A 82 -26.93 -15.24 23.09
C TRP A 82 -26.04 -16.48 23.23
N VAL A 83 -24.83 -16.41 22.66
CA VAL A 83 -23.81 -17.46 22.81
C VAL A 83 -22.99 -17.23 24.07
N ASP A 84 -22.48 -16.02 24.22
CA ASP A 84 -21.62 -15.64 25.34
C ASP A 84 -22.47 -15.09 26.49
N PRO A 85 -22.05 -15.20 27.77
CA PRO A 85 -22.68 -14.48 28.88
C PRO A 85 -22.53 -12.96 28.72
N PRO A 86 -23.39 -12.15 29.38
CA PRO A 86 -23.27 -10.69 29.36
C PRO A 86 -21.93 -10.23 29.92
N TYR A 87 -21.40 -9.15 29.35
CA TYR A 87 -20.21 -8.52 29.87
C TYR A 87 -20.51 -7.74 31.15
N SER A 88 -19.50 -7.57 32.00
CA SER A 88 -19.58 -6.60 33.09
C SER A 88 -19.70 -5.18 32.55
N GLU A 89 -20.31 -4.27 33.33
CA GLU A 89 -20.47 -2.87 32.94
C GLU A 89 -19.16 -2.23 32.50
N ARG A 90 -18.10 -2.41 33.31
CA ARG A 90 -16.75 -1.93 32.99
C ARG A 90 -16.22 -2.49 31.67
N ALA A 91 -16.44 -3.78 31.38
CA ALA A 91 -15.99 -4.38 30.12
C ALA A 91 -16.70 -3.76 28.91
N ARG A 92 -18.00 -3.47 29.02
CA ARG A 92 -18.76 -2.80 27.96
C ARG A 92 -18.24 -1.40 27.67
N ASP A 93 -17.96 -0.62 28.70
CA ASP A 93 -17.43 0.74 28.56
C ASP A 93 -16.05 0.74 27.89
N VAL A 94 -15.19 -0.21 28.29
CA VAL A 94 -13.88 -0.38 27.67
C VAL A 94 -14.02 -0.77 26.19
N ILE A 95 -14.87 -1.75 25.86
CA ILE A 95 -15.10 -2.18 24.47
C ILE A 95 -15.61 -1.01 23.62
N LYS A 96 -16.58 -0.23 24.12
CA LYS A 96 -17.11 0.94 23.43
C LYS A 96 -16.05 2.02 23.24
N GLY A 97 -15.28 2.32 24.28
CA GLY A 97 -14.20 3.30 24.23
C GLY A 97 -13.09 2.91 23.24
N LEU A 98 -12.71 1.64 23.21
CA LEU A 98 -11.73 1.11 22.26
C LEU A 98 -12.26 1.17 20.82
N LYS A 99 -13.51 0.80 20.57
CA LYS A 99 -14.13 0.91 19.25
C LYS A 99 -14.09 2.34 18.72
N MET A 100 -14.48 3.31 19.55
CA MET A 100 -14.44 4.73 19.17
C MET A 100 -13.00 5.20 18.87
N LYS A 101 -12.02 4.77 19.66
CA LYS A 101 -10.60 5.08 19.40
C LYS A 101 -10.11 4.45 18.09
N ASN A 102 -10.52 3.21 17.80
CA ASN A 102 -10.16 2.55 16.55
C ASN A 102 -10.78 3.24 15.35
N MET A 103 -12.05 3.65 15.42
CA MET A 103 -12.67 4.40 14.32
C MET A 103 -11.93 5.71 14.01
N LYS A 104 -11.50 6.45 15.03
CA LYS A 104 -10.68 7.66 14.85
C LYS A 104 -9.33 7.33 14.19
N LYS A 105 -8.68 6.26 14.65
CA LYS A 105 -7.42 5.80 14.05
C LYS A 105 -7.60 5.36 12.60
N ASP A 106 -8.69 4.67 12.27
CA ASP A 106 -8.99 4.23 10.91
C ASP A 106 -9.22 5.43 9.98
N GLU A 107 -9.85 6.49 10.48
CA GLU A 107 -10.01 7.76 9.76
C GLU A 107 -8.67 8.47 9.55
N GLU A 108 -7.81 8.53 10.58
CA GLU A 108 -6.45 9.08 10.48
C GLU A 108 -5.60 8.29 9.48
N ILE A 109 -5.66 6.96 9.52
CA ILE A 109 -4.98 6.07 8.57
C ILE A 109 -5.51 6.33 7.16
N HIS A 110 -6.83 6.43 6.97
CA HIS A 110 -7.42 6.70 5.67
C HIS A 110 -6.90 8.01 5.09
N LYS A 111 -6.87 9.08 5.88
CA LYS A 111 -6.31 10.36 5.48
C LYS A 111 -4.83 10.24 5.08
N GLY A 112 -4.03 9.54 5.89
CA GLY A 112 -2.62 9.27 5.59
C GLY A 112 -2.43 8.50 4.28
N VAL A 113 -3.28 7.51 3.99
CA VAL A 113 -3.25 6.74 2.72
C VAL A 113 -3.56 7.65 1.52
N VAL A 114 -4.54 8.54 1.64
CA VAL A 114 -4.87 9.50 0.57
C VAL A 114 -3.70 10.45 0.30
N GLU A 115 -3.08 10.99 1.35
CA GLU A 115 -1.91 11.87 1.23
C GLU A 115 -0.70 11.13 0.64
N TYR A 116 -0.43 9.91 1.10
CA TYR A 116 0.62 9.06 0.55
C TYR A 116 0.45 8.81 -0.95
N ASN A 117 -0.76 8.41 -1.38
CA ASN A 117 -1.06 8.16 -2.79
C ASN A 117 -0.86 9.40 -3.68
N PHE A 118 -1.11 10.59 -3.12
CA PHE A 118 -0.86 11.85 -3.84
C PHE A 118 0.64 12.12 -4.00
N VAL A 119 1.42 11.92 -2.94
CA VAL A 119 2.88 12.09 -2.97
C VAL A 119 3.52 11.07 -3.92
N ASP A 120 3.09 9.81 -3.89
CA ASP A 120 3.57 8.75 -4.76
C ASP A 120 3.37 9.09 -6.25
N LYS A 121 2.18 9.59 -6.61
CA LYS A 121 1.92 10.08 -7.99
C LYS A 121 2.84 11.24 -8.38
N LYS A 122 3.07 12.20 -7.48
CA LYS A 122 4.03 13.30 -7.75
C LYS A 122 5.44 12.78 -7.95
N MET A 123 5.85 11.79 -7.17
CA MET A 123 7.18 11.17 -7.28
C MET A 123 7.36 10.48 -8.64
N LEU A 124 6.33 9.79 -9.16
CA LEU A 124 6.36 9.19 -10.50
C LEU A 124 6.54 10.25 -11.60
N VAL A 125 5.82 11.37 -11.51
CA VAL A 125 5.97 12.47 -12.48
C VAL A 125 7.38 13.08 -12.40
N LEU A 126 7.88 13.32 -11.19
CA LEU A 126 9.21 13.87 -10.98
C LEU A 126 10.29 12.92 -11.51
N HIS A 127 10.13 11.62 -11.30
CA HIS A 127 11.04 10.60 -11.81
C HIS A 127 11.12 10.62 -13.35
N GLU A 128 9.99 10.73 -14.04
CA GLU A 128 9.97 10.84 -15.50
C GLU A 128 10.62 12.13 -15.99
N GLN A 129 10.42 13.24 -15.28
CA GLN A 129 11.08 14.51 -15.58
C GLN A 129 12.60 14.41 -15.42
N CYS A 130 13.09 13.80 -14.34
CA CYS A 130 14.52 13.57 -14.13
C CYS A 130 15.12 12.75 -15.27
N LYS A 131 14.46 11.65 -15.66
CA LYS A 131 14.90 10.80 -16.77
C LYS A 131 14.93 11.55 -18.11
N SER A 132 13.95 12.42 -18.36
CA SER A 132 13.94 13.28 -19.55
C SER A 132 15.10 14.28 -19.56
N LEU A 133 15.42 14.85 -18.39
CA LEU A 133 16.54 15.78 -18.23
C LEU A 133 17.89 15.09 -18.39
N GLU A 134 18.06 13.89 -17.84
CA GLU A 134 19.27 13.08 -18.04
C GLU A 134 19.53 12.83 -19.52
N LYS A 135 18.51 12.42 -20.28
CA LYS A 135 18.63 12.22 -21.73
C LYS A 135 19.06 13.50 -22.46
N LYS A 136 18.47 14.65 -22.12
CA LYS A 136 18.86 15.94 -22.72
C LYS A 136 20.30 16.30 -22.38
N ASN A 137 20.74 15.99 -21.16
CA ASN A 137 22.11 16.23 -20.74
C ASN A 137 23.09 15.38 -21.57
N ASP A 138 22.80 14.09 -21.78
CA ASP A 138 23.60 13.20 -22.61
C ASP A 138 23.68 13.69 -24.07
N GLU A 139 22.56 14.10 -24.67
CA GLU A 139 22.51 14.69 -26.02
C GLU A 139 23.38 15.95 -26.12
N LEU A 140 23.32 16.84 -25.11
CA LEU A 140 24.14 18.04 -25.07
C LEU A 140 25.64 17.72 -24.95
N VAL A 141 26.00 16.72 -24.15
CA VAL A 141 27.40 16.26 -24.01
C VAL A 141 27.92 15.73 -25.36
N GLU A 142 27.14 14.94 -26.09
CA GLU A 142 27.54 14.46 -27.42
C GLU A 142 27.73 15.60 -28.42
N LEU A 143 26.84 16.60 -28.39
CA LEU A 143 26.95 17.79 -29.23
C LEU A 143 28.20 18.60 -28.94
N LEU A 144 28.55 18.77 -27.66
CA LEU A 144 29.79 19.45 -27.25
C LEU A 144 31.01 18.69 -27.76
N GLN A 145 31.09 17.38 -27.54
CA GLN A 145 32.19 16.56 -28.07
C GLN A 145 32.29 16.63 -29.60
N LYS A 146 31.16 16.66 -30.31
CA LYS A 146 31.15 16.80 -31.77
C LYS A 146 31.67 18.18 -32.21
N LYS A 147 31.32 19.26 -31.50
CA LYS A 147 31.86 20.60 -31.74
C LYS A 147 33.37 20.64 -31.47
N GLU A 148 33.82 20.10 -30.35
CA GLU A 148 35.26 20.01 -30.02
C GLU A 148 36.05 19.26 -31.10
N ARG A 149 35.56 18.09 -31.54
CA ARG A 149 36.18 17.34 -32.64
C ARG A 149 36.25 18.14 -33.93
N LYS A 150 35.21 18.90 -34.28
CA LYS A 150 35.21 19.78 -35.47
C LYS A 150 36.22 20.90 -35.32
N VAL A 151 36.23 21.60 -34.19
CA VAL A 151 37.20 22.68 -33.91
C VAL A 151 38.63 22.15 -33.99
N PHE A 152 38.90 20.98 -33.39
CA PHE A 152 40.20 20.33 -33.48
C PHE A 152 40.60 20.01 -34.93
N LYS A 153 39.68 19.44 -35.73
CA LYS A 153 39.90 19.17 -37.15
C LYS A 153 40.20 20.43 -37.95
N TYR A 154 39.44 21.50 -37.77
CA TYR A 154 39.67 22.77 -38.48
C TYR A 154 41.01 23.41 -38.09
N LYS A 155 41.37 23.39 -36.79
CA LYS A 155 42.69 23.85 -36.32
C LYS A 155 43.83 23.04 -36.94
N PHE A 156 43.71 21.72 -36.99
CA PHE A 156 44.71 20.85 -37.59
C PHE A 156 44.89 21.11 -39.10
N LEU A 157 43.79 21.19 -39.85
CA LEU A 157 43.82 21.52 -41.29
C LEU A 157 44.45 22.89 -41.54
N PHE A 158 44.12 23.89 -40.72
CA PHE A 158 44.70 25.22 -40.82
C PHE A 158 46.23 25.19 -40.63
N ILE A 159 46.74 24.44 -39.64
CA ILE A 159 48.18 24.27 -39.42
C ILE A 159 48.85 23.61 -40.63
N LEU A 160 48.26 22.57 -41.22
CA LEU A 160 48.81 21.91 -42.41
C LEU A 160 48.94 22.88 -43.61
N VAL A 161 47.92 23.71 -43.83
CA VAL A 161 47.94 24.75 -44.88
C VAL A 161 49.05 25.76 -44.63
N LEU A 162 49.23 26.22 -43.39
CA LEU A 162 50.30 27.13 -43.02
C LEU A 162 51.68 26.51 -43.28
N VAL A 163 51.91 25.26 -42.87
CA VAL A 163 53.20 24.57 -43.08
C VAL A 163 53.49 24.39 -44.57
N TRP A 164 52.49 23.96 -45.36
CA TRP A 164 52.64 23.83 -46.81
C TRP A 164 52.99 25.17 -47.49
N PHE A 165 52.33 26.25 -47.08
CA PHE A 165 52.60 27.58 -47.59
C PHE A 165 54.03 28.04 -47.26
N MET A 166 54.48 27.81 -46.03
CA MET A 166 55.86 28.12 -45.61
C MET A 166 56.89 27.34 -46.44
N MET A 167 56.70 26.03 -46.65
CA MET A 167 57.62 25.23 -47.49
C MET A 167 57.71 25.73 -48.94
N LYS A 168 56.66 26.39 -49.45
CA LYS A 168 56.65 26.96 -50.80
C LYS A 168 57.32 28.33 -50.89
N LEU A 169 57.43 29.07 -49.79
CA LEU A 169 58.09 30.38 -49.75
C LEU A 169 59.63 30.27 -49.61
N PHE A 170 60.13 29.17 -49.06
CA PHE A 170 61.56 28.96 -48.80
C PHE A 170 62.27 28.03 -49.81
N ASN A 171 61.56 27.53 -50.83
CA ASN A 171 62.10 26.80 -51.99
C ASN A 171 61.97 27.67 -53.24
#